data_AF-A0A961V081-F1
#
_entry.id   AF-A0A961V081-F1
#
_cell.length_a   1.000
_cell.length_b   1.000
_cell.length_c   1.000
_cell.angle_alpha   90.00
_cell.angle_beta   90.00
_cell.angle_gamma   90.00
#
_symmetry.space_group_name_H-M   'P 1'
#
loop_
_entity.id
_entity.type
_entity.pdbx_description
1 polymer ?
#
loop_
_entity_poly.entity_id
_entity_poly.type
_entity_poly.pdbx_seq_one_letter_code
_entity_poly.pdbx_strand_id
1 'polypeptide(L)'
;MAAAPFHDRPGVIWMNGEFVPWTDAKVHVLSHGLHYGSGVFEGERAYGGEIFKLQEHTERLHHSAEILGFKIPWSVEEINQVSNELLARQGHADAYVRPIAWRGSEMMGVSAQQSSINMAIAIWEWPSYFKPEERLKGIRLDMAQYRRPDPATAPSKAKATGLYMICTLSKHAAEAKGYADALMLDYRGRVAEATGANVFFVRDGEIHTPVPDCFLDG
;
A
#
# COMPACT_ATOMS: atom_id res chain seq x y z
N MET A 1 -8.39 -7.94 -24.55
CA MET A 1 -9.11 -6.74 -24.05
C MET A 1 -8.43 -6.37 -22.73
N ALA A 2 -7.85 -5.17 -22.63
CA ALA A 2 -7.35 -4.72 -21.33
C ALA A 2 -8.52 -4.69 -20.34
N ALA A 3 -8.30 -5.09 -19.09
CA ALA A 3 -9.31 -4.93 -18.05
C ALA A 3 -9.75 -3.46 -17.96
N ALA A 4 -11.02 -3.21 -17.62
CA ALA A 4 -11.51 -1.86 -17.42
C ALA A 4 -10.62 -1.10 -16.42
N PRO A 5 -10.31 0.19 -16.70
CA PRO A 5 -9.44 0.97 -15.83
C PRO A 5 -10.07 1.08 -14.43
N PHE A 6 -9.25 1.24 -13.40
CA PHE A 6 -9.72 1.25 -12.02
C PHE A 6 -10.72 2.37 -11.70
N HIS A 7 -10.82 3.45 -12.48
CA HIS A 7 -11.80 4.52 -12.23
C HIS A 7 -13.19 4.23 -12.82
N ASP A 8 -13.30 3.24 -13.71
CA ASP A 8 -14.51 2.89 -14.46
C ASP A 8 -14.87 1.43 -14.23
N ARG A 9 -15.21 1.11 -12.97
CA ARG A 9 -15.66 -0.21 -12.55
C ARG A 9 -17.02 -0.10 -11.88
N PRO A 10 -17.86 -1.14 -11.94
CA PRO A 10 -19.07 -1.19 -11.14
C PRO A 10 -18.71 -1.39 -9.65
N GLY A 11 -19.67 -1.08 -8.78
CA GLY A 11 -19.57 -1.32 -7.34
C GLY A 11 -19.61 -0.03 -6.52
N VAL A 12 -19.20 -0.14 -5.27
CA VAL A 12 -19.17 0.96 -4.32
C VAL A 12 -17.78 1.11 -3.69
N ILE A 13 -17.46 2.32 -3.29
CA ILE A 13 -16.27 2.66 -2.48
C ILE A 13 -16.79 3.32 -1.21
N TRP A 14 -16.19 2.99 -0.08
CA TRP A 14 -16.40 3.81 1.11
C TRP A 14 -15.44 5.00 1.07
N MET A 15 -15.95 6.22 1.19
CA MET A 15 -15.15 7.45 1.17
C MET A 15 -15.75 8.48 2.13
N ASN A 16 -14.92 8.98 3.04
CA ASN A 16 -15.25 10.03 3.99
C ASN A 16 -16.56 9.81 4.79
N GLY A 17 -16.83 8.57 5.21
CA GLY A 17 -18.02 8.22 5.99
C GLY A 17 -19.20 7.68 5.19
N GLU A 18 -19.15 7.72 3.85
CA GLU A 18 -20.26 7.32 3.00
C GLU A 18 -19.87 6.24 1.99
N PHE A 19 -20.81 5.36 1.64
CA PHE A 19 -20.67 4.48 0.48
C PHE A 19 -21.10 5.22 -0.78
N VAL A 20 -20.15 5.53 -1.65
CA VAL A 20 -20.39 6.21 -2.91
C VAL A 20 -20.33 5.22 -4.08
N PRO A 21 -21.03 5.48 -5.20
CA PRO A 21 -20.78 4.76 -6.44
C PRO A 21 -19.29 4.79 -6.78
N TRP A 22 -18.74 3.68 -7.27
CA TRP A 22 -17.32 3.55 -7.57
C TRP A 22 -16.78 4.69 -8.45
N THR A 23 -17.54 5.08 -9.48
CA THR A 23 -17.19 6.16 -10.41
C THR A 23 -17.25 7.56 -9.80
N ASP A 24 -17.82 7.72 -8.62
CA ASP A 24 -17.99 9.01 -7.92
C ASP A 24 -16.94 9.24 -6.83
N ALA A 25 -16.11 8.25 -6.52
CA ALA A 25 -14.95 8.40 -5.64
C ALA A 25 -13.84 9.25 -6.32
N LYS A 26 -14.08 10.56 -6.38
CA LYS A 26 -13.23 11.54 -7.06
C LYS A 26 -12.48 12.42 -6.07
N VAL A 27 -11.30 12.86 -6.47
CA VAL A 27 -10.51 13.86 -5.77
C VAL A 27 -10.18 15.00 -6.72
N HIS A 28 -10.03 16.22 -6.20
CA HIS A 28 -9.59 17.33 -7.04
C HIS A 28 -8.12 17.16 -7.42
N VAL A 29 -7.74 17.58 -8.63
CA VAL A 29 -6.35 17.48 -9.12
C VAL A 29 -5.36 18.29 -8.29
N LEU A 30 -5.85 19.24 -7.48
CA LEU A 30 -5.07 20.01 -6.50
C LEU A 30 -5.14 19.40 -5.09
N SER A 31 -5.25 18.08 -4.97
CA SER A 31 -5.15 17.41 -3.66
C SER A 31 -3.70 17.33 -3.20
N HIS A 32 -3.41 17.77 -1.98
CA HIS A 32 -2.04 17.79 -1.46
C HIS A 32 -1.39 16.40 -1.45
N GLY A 33 -2.19 15.35 -1.17
CA GLY A 33 -1.74 13.95 -1.27
C GLY A 33 -1.18 13.56 -2.65
N LEU A 34 -1.70 14.16 -3.74
CA LEU A 34 -1.27 13.88 -5.11
C LEU A 34 0.05 14.58 -5.47
N HIS A 35 0.29 15.78 -4.93
CA HIS A 35 1.45 16.60 -5.28
C HIS A 35 2.64 16.41 -4.34
N TYR A 36 2.38 16.17 -3.06
CA TYR A 36 3.40 16.16 -2.02
C TYR A 36 3.51 14.82 -1.27
N GLY A 37 2.85 13.77 -1.74
CA GLY A 37 2.96 12.42 -1.17
C GLY A 37 2.44 12.30 0.27
N SER A 38 1.58 13.23 0.70
CA SER A 38 1.02 13.28 2.05
C SER A 38 -0.17 12.33 2.22
N GLY A 39 0.07 11.06 1.97
CA GLY A 39 -0.94 10.01 2.12
C GLY A 39 -0.32 8.71 2.60
N VAL A 40 -1.09 7.95 3.36
CA VAL A 40 -0.77 6.61 3.86
C VAL A 40 -1.82 5.63 3.38
N PHE A 41 -1.45 4.37 3.22
CA PHE A 41 -2.37 3.37 2.72
C PHE A 41 -2.04 2.00 3.28
N GLU A 42 -3.00 1.09 3.15
CA GLU A 42 -2.81 -0.32 3.45
C GLU A 42 -3.07 -1.21 2.24
N GLY A 43 -2.59 -2.44 2.36
CA GLY A 43 -2.77 -3.46 1.35
C GLY A 43 -3.07 -4.77 2.02
N GLU A 44 -4.31 -5.18 1.97
CA GLU A 44 -4.83 -6.31 2.74
C GLU A 44 -5.45 -7.32 1.79
N ARG A 45 -5.63 -8.54 2.30
CA ARG A 45 -6.23 -9.64 1.55
C ARG A 45 -7.43 -10.16 2.31
N ALA A 46 -8.54 -10.34 1.58
CA ALA A 46 -9.64 -11.14 2.04
C ALA A 46 -9.53 -12.56 1.46
N TYR A 47 -9.83 -13.55 2.30
CA TYR A 47 -9.92 -14.95 1.92
C TYR A 47 -11.22 -15.53 2.46
N GLY A 48 -12.00 -16.17 1.60
CA GLY A 48 -13.29 -16.76 2.01
C GLY A 48 -14.27 -15.79 2.68
N GLY A 49 -14.19 -14.49 2.37
CA GLY A 49 -15.04 -13.45 2.95
C GLY A 49 -14.50 -12.83 4.24
N GLU A 50 -13.29 -13.17 4.68
CA GLU A 50 -12.67 -12.60 5.88
C GLU A 50 -11.38 -11.84 5.53
N ILE A 51 -11.24 -10.61 6.04
CA ILE A 51 -10.02 -9.81 5.86
C ILE A 51 -8.95 -10.29 6.85
N PHE A 52 -7.84 -10.78 6.33
CA PHE A 52 -6.74 -11.31 7.13
C PHE A 52 -6.02 -10.19 7.89
N LYS A 53 -5.90 -10.32 9.22
CA LYS A 53 -5.22 -9.37 10.11
C LYS A 53 -5.70 -7.92 9.98
N LEU A 54 -7.01 -7.74 9.78
CA LEU A 54 -7.63 -6.43 9.60
C LEU A 54 -7.29 -5.46 10.75
N GLN A 55 -7.31 -5.93 11.99
CA GLN A 55 -6.97 -5.10 13.16
C GLN A 55 -5.54 -4.55 13.05
N GLU A 56 -4.55 -5.42 12.82
CA GLU A 56 -3.14 -5.02 12.76
C GLU A 56 -2.84 -4.11 11.57
N HIS A 57 -3.49 -4.36 10.43
CA HIS A 57 -3.38 -3.49 9.26
C HIS A 57 -3.93 -2.09 9.55
N THR A 58 -5.12 -1.99 10.15
CA THR A 58 -5.73 -0.69 10.49
C THR A 58 -4.94 0.06 11.56
N GLU A 59 -4.39 -0.63 12.56
CA GLU A 59 -3.48 -0.02 13.55
C GLU A 59 -2.22 0.54 12.87
N ARG A 60 -1.63 -0.20 11.91
CA ARG A 60 -0.47 0.28 11.13
C ARG A 60 -0.82 1.46 10.23
N LEU A 61 -2.04 1.52 9.70
CA LEU A 61 -2.55 2.68 8.95
C LEU A 61 -2.56 3.94 9.83
N HIS A 62 -3.09 3.84 11.05
CA HIS A 62 -3.07 4.92 12.03
C HIS A 62 -1.64 5.32 12.41
N HIS A 63 -0.78 4.35 12.73
CA HIS A 63 0.62 4.62 13.06
C HIS A 63 1.35 5.33 11.91
N SER A 64 1.10 4.93 10.67
CA SER A 64 1.64 5.60 9.49
C SER A 64 1.16 7.05 9.38
N ALA A 65 -0.13 7.31 9.64
CA ALA A 65 -0.69 8.67 9.63
C ALA A 65 -0.04 9.56 10.71
N GLU A 66 0.17 9.02 11.91
CA GLU A 66 0.85 9.71 13.01
C GLU A 66 2.28 10.09 12.64
N ILE A 67 3.04 9.17 12.05
CA ILE A 67 4.40 9.46 11.53
C ILE A 67 4.37 10.58 10.48
N LEU A 68 3.34 10.62 9.62
CA LEU A 68 3.15 11.68 8.62
C LEU A 68 2.53 12.98 9.18
N GLY A 69 2.31 13.04 10.49
CA GLY A 69 1.85 14.23 11.19
C GLY A 69 0.37 14.55 10.95
N PHE A 70 -0.49 13.56 10.74
CA PHE A 70 -1.95 13.74 10.75
C PHE A 70 -2.68 12.64 11.49
N LYS A 71 -3.91 12.95 11.91
CA LYS A 71 -4.82 12.02 12.57
C LYS A 71 -5.93 11.63 11.60
N ILE A 72 -6.17 10.33 11.44
CA ILE A 72 -7.35 9.82 10.75
C ILE A 72 -8.57 10.04 11.66
N PRO A 73 -9.67 10.62 11.15
CA PRO A 73 -10.80 11.02 12.00
C PRO A 73 -11.73 9.86 12.39
N TRP A 74 -11.58 8.68 11.78
CA TRP A 74 -12.27 7.44 12.14
C TRP A 74 -11.41 6.58 13.07
N SER A 75 -12.04 5.84 13.98
CA SER A 75 -11.34 4.89 14.85
C SER A 75 -10.97 3.60 14.12
N VAL A 76 -10.09 2.81 14.74
CA VAL A 76 -9.71 1.48 14.24
C VAL A 76 -10.95 0.59 14.10
N GLU A 77 -11.85 0.62 15.09
CA GLU A 77 -13.08 -0.14 15.11
C GLU A 77 -14.03 0.28 13.99
N GLU A 78 -14.20 1.59 13.75
CA GLU A 78 -15.04 2.11 12.68
C GLU A 78 -14.51 1.69 11.29
N ILE A 79 -13.20 1.78 11.08
CA ILE A 79 -12.55 1.36 9.83
C ILE A 79 -12.72 -0.15 9.64
N ASN A 80 -12.51 -0.95 10.68
CA ASN A 80 -12.66 -2.40 10.60
C ASN A 80 -14.10 -2.81 10.30
N GLN A 81 -15.07 -2.17 10.95
CA GLN A 81 -16.49 -2.42 10.71
C GLN A 81 -16.84 -2.12 9.25
N VAL A 82 -16.43 -0.96 8.73
CA VAL A 82 -16.81 -0.54 7.38
C VAL A 82 -16.05 -1.30 6.29
N SER A 83 -14.82 -1.75 6.54
CA SER A 83 -14.09 -2.66 5.66
C SER A 83 -14.83 -3.99 5.47
N ASN A 84 -15.33 -4.59 6.56
CA ASN A 84 -16.10 -5.83 6.50
C ASN A 84 -17.47 -5.61 5.82
N GLU A 85 -18.14 -4.51 6.12
CA GLU A 85 -19.41 -4.15 5.46
C GLU A 85 -19.21 -3.95 3.95
N LEU A 86 -18.14 -3.26 3.55
CA LEU A 86 -17.81 -3.06 2.15
C LEU A 86 -17.51 -4.38 1.44
N LEU A 87 -16.77 -5.29 2.08
CA LEU A 87 -16.48 -6.61 1.52
C LEU A 87 -17.76 -7.40 1.26
N ALA A 88 -18.68 -7.39 2.23
CA ALA A 88 -19.99 -8.03 2.10
C ALA A 88 -20.83 -7.41 0.98
N ARG A 89 -20.84 -6.07 0.84
CA ARG A 89 -21.56 -5.35 -0.23
C ARG A 89 -21.02 -5.68 -1.63
N GLN A 90 -19.71 -5.86 -1.75
CA GLN A 90 -19.06 -6.22 -3.02
C GLN A 90 -19.23 -7.71 -3.37
N GLY A 91 -19.53 -8.57 -2.37
CA GLY A 91 -19.83 -9.99 -2.58
C GLY A 91 -18.62 -10.83 -3.00
N HIS A 92 -17.40 -10.37 -2.70
CA HIS A 92 -16.17 -11.08 -3.04
C HIS A 92 -15.75 -12.02 -1.91
N ALA A 93 -15.45 -13.28 -2.24
CA ALA A 93 -14.84 -14.21 -1.29
C ALA A 93 -13.33 -13.94 -1.14
N ASP A 94 -12.62 -13.84 -2.27
CA ASP A 94 -11.20 -13.52 -2.31
C ASP A 94 -11.02 -12.13 -2.94
N ALA A 95 -10.42 -11.21 -2.17
CA ALA A 95 -10.32 -9.82 -2.59
C ALA A 95 -9.02 -9.16 -2.12
N TYR A 96 -8.73 -8.03 -2.72
CA TYR A 96 -7.75 -7.08 -2.21
C TYR A 96 -8.47 -5.87 -1.64
N VAL A 97 -8.08 -5.45 -0.45
CA VAL A 97 -8.62 -4.29 0.26
C VAL A 97 -7.56 -3.21 0.28
N ARG A 98 -7.95 -1.98 -0.08
CA ARG A 98 -7.06 -0.82 -0.18
C ARG A 98 -7.65 0.36 0.59
N PRO A 99 -7.40 0.46 1.90
CA PRO A 99 -7.58 1.70 2.63
C PRO A 99 -6.50 2.70 2.21
N ILE A 100 -6.86 3.98 2.06
CA ILE A 100 -5.94 5.10 1.83
C ILE A 100 -6.46 6.33 2.55
N ALA A 101 -5.58 7.04 3.26
CA ALA A 101 -5.87 8.32 3.91
C ALA A 101 -4.88 9.40 3.46
N TRP A 102 -5.35 10.62 3.21
CA TRP A 102 -4.52 11.70 2.64
C TRP A 102 -5.00 13.11 3.02
N ARG A 103 -4.10 14.09 2.86
CA ARG A 103 -4.45 15.52 2.98
C ARG A 103 -5.17 16.05 1.74
N GLY A 104 -6.26 16.77 1.98
CA GLY A 104 -7.16 17.35 0.99
C GLY A 104 -6.57 18.50 0.15
N SER A 105 -7.47 19.28 -0.44
CA SER A 105 -7.16 20.29 -1.46
C SER A 105 -7.27 21.74 -1.00
N GLU A 106 -7.44 21.96 0.31
CA GLU A 106 -7.63 23.29 0.90
C GLU A 106 -6.33 24.11 0.93
N MET A 107 -5.17 23.46 0.92
CA MET A 107 -3.86 24.10 0.91
C MET A 107 -2.95 23.48 -0.16
N MET A 108 -2.21 24.34 -0.87
CA MET A 108 -1.24 23.96 -1.90
C MET A 108 0.15 24.58 -1.65
N GLY A 109 0.49 24.75 -0.36
CA GLY A 109 1.87 24.96 0.08
C GLY A 109 2.45 23.65 0.60
N VAL A 110 3.76 23.60 0.82
CA VAL A 110 4.43 22.44 1.46
C VAL A 110 3.86 22.15 2.85
N SER A 111 3.49 23.20 3.59
CA SER A 111 2.71 23.06 4.82
C SER A 111 1.22 22.97 4.48
N ALA A 112 0.58 21.92 4.98
CA ALA A 112 -0.84 21.63 4.78
C ALA A 112 -1.54 21.20 6.09
N GLN A 113 -1.20 21.87 7.20
CA GLN A 113 -1.71 21.51 8.52
C GLN A 113 -3.23 21.71 8.66
N GLN A 114 -3.83 22.60 7.86
CA GLN A 114 -5.26 22.92 7.89
C GLN A 114 -6.05 22.21 6.77
N SER A 115 -5.40 21.38 5.93
CA SER A 115 -6.12 20.57 4.96
C SER A 115 -6.94 19.48 5.64
N SER A 116 -8.09 19.16 5.06
CA SER A 116 -8.91 18.04 5.52
C SER A 116 -8.13 16.73 5.44
N ILE A 117 -8.42 15.81 6.36
CA ILE A 117 -7.95 14.42 6.27
C ILE A 117 -9.07 13.61 5.66
N ASN A 118 -8.80 13.08 4.47
CA ASN A 118 -9.73 12.25 3.72
C ASN A 118 -9.32 10.79 3.85
N MET A 119 -10.28 9.87 3.74
CA MET A 119 -10.01 8.44 3.68
C MET A 119 -10.99 7.75 2.74
N ALA A 120 -10.49 6.74 2.03
CA ALA A 120 -11.30 5.86 1.20
C ALA A 120 -10.84 4.40 1.34
N ILE A 121 -11.78 3.47 1.17
CA ILE A 121 -11.53 2.03 1.14
C ILE A 121 -12.17 1.49 -0.13
N ALA A 122 -11.35 0.88 -0.98
CA ALA A 122 -11.79 0.18 -2.18
C ALA A 122 -11.47 -1.32 -2.05
N ILE A 123 -12.40 -2.16 -2.49
CA ILE A 123 -12.27 -3.62 -2.48
C ILE A 123 -12.61 -4.15 -3.86
N TRP A 124 -11.73 -4.99 -4.42
CA TRP A 124 -11.96 -5.65 -5.70
C TRP A 124 -11.36 -7.05 -5.71
N GLU A 125 -11.88 -7.91 -6.58
CA GLU A 125 -11.34 -9.23 -6.81
C GLU A 125 -9.87 -9.15 -7.26
N TRP A 126 -8.99 -9.87 -6.57
CA TRP A 126 -7.57 -9.91 -6.92
C TRP A 126 -7.10 -11.36 -7.02
N PRO A 127 -7.07 -11.94 -8.23
CA PRO A 127 -6.64 -13.32 -8.43
C PRO A 127 -5.16 -13.51 -8.07
N SER A 128 -4.75 -14.75 -7.84
CA SER A 128 -3.34 -15.08 -7.55
C SER A 128 -2.41 -14.49 -8.63
N TYR A 129 -1.36 -13.79 -8.18
CA TYR A 129 -0.36 -13.13 -9.06
C TYR A 129 0.40 -14.11 -9.94
N PHE A 130 0.50 -15.36 -9.48
CA PHE A 130 1.23 -16.44 -10.12
C PHE A 130 0.31 -17.65 -10.23
N LYS A 131 0.38 -18.36 -11.36
CA LYS A 131 -0.23 -19.68 -11.44
C LYS A 131 0.43 -20.61 -10.41
N PRO A 132 -0.26 -21.62 -9.87
CA PRO A 132 0.32 -22.54 -8.88
C PRO A 132 1.68 -23.11 -9.31
N GLU A 133 1.80 -23.47 -10.59
CA GLU A 133 3.04 -23.95 -11.23
C GLU A 133 4.18 -22.92 -11.27
N GLU A 134 3.87 -21.63 -11.35
CA GLU A 134 4.87 -20.54 -11.35
C GLU A 134 5.33 -20.23 -9.91
N ARG A 135 4.44 -20.34 -8.91
CA ARG A 135 4.80 -20.20 -7.49
C ARG A 135 5.86 -21.22 -7.08
N LEU A 136 5.78 -22.44 -7.59
CA LEU A 136 6.72 -23.52 -7.28
C LEU A 136 8.10 -23.35 -7.94
N LYS A 137 8.17 -22.65 -9.08
CA LYS A 137 9.45 -22.41 -9.78
C LYS A 137 10.27 -21.28 -9.17
N GLY A 138 9.63 -20.42 -8.38
CA GLY A 138 10.23 -19.19 -7.89
C GLY A 138 10.36 -18.11 -8.98
N ILE A 139 10.75 -16.92 -8.56
CA ILE A 139 10.91 -15.76 -9.43
C ILE A 139 12.38 -15.33 -9.53
N ARG A 140 12.72 -14.62 -10.61
CA ARG A 140 14.04 -14.00 -10.77
C ARG A 140 13.95 -12.53 -10.38
N LEU A 141 14.89 -12.08 -9.55
CA LEU A 141 15.03 -10.70 -9.11
C LEU A 141 16.25 -10.05 -9.78
N ASP A 142 16.12 -8.79 -10.19
CA ASP A 142 17.27 -7.93 -10.53
C ASP A 142 17.72 -7.14 -9.28
N MET A 143 18.90 -6.51 -9.34
CA MET A 143 19.29 -5.53 -8.32
C MET A 143 18.60 -4.19 -8.59
N ALA A 144 17.94 -3.63 -7.59
CA ALA A 144 17.26 -2.35 -7.69
C ALA A 144 18.25 -1.20 -7.95
N GLN A 145 17.84 -0.23 -8.77
CA GLN A 145 18.64 0.97 -9.04
C GLN A 145 18.67 1.93 -7.84
N TYR A 146 17.60 1.98 -7.05
CA TYR A 146 17.48 2.82 -5.86
C TYR A 146 17.60 1.98 -4.59
N ARG A 147 18.10 2.62 -3.54
CA ARG A 147 18.20 2.04 -2.19
C ARG A 147 17.03 2.51 -1.34
N ARG A 148 16.68 1.73 -0.31
CA ARG A 148 15.80 2.19 0.77
C ARG A 148 16.46 3.39 1.47
N PRO A 149 15.71 4.46 1.75
CA PRO A 149 16.28 5.71 2.24
C PRO A 149 16.84 5.56 3.66
N ASP A 150 17.73 6.50 4.02
CA ASP A 150 18.11 6.67 5.41
C ASP A 150 16.88 7.15 6.20
N PRO A 151 16.55 6.56 7.37
CA PRO A 151 15.47 7.04 8.23
C PRO A 151 15.56 8.53 8.61
N ALA A 152 16.75 9.13 8.56
CA ALA A 152 16.94 10.57 8.74
C ALA A 152 16.47 11.43 7.55
N THR A 153 16.18 10.81 6.40
CA THR A 153 15.79 11.48 5.15
C THR A 153 14.35 11.19 4.74
N ALA A 154 13.74 10.11 5.25
CA ALA A 154 12.40 9.70 4.90
C ALA A 154 11.72 8.91 6.02
N PRO A 155 10.38 8.99 6.18
CA PRO A 155 9.63 8.28 7.21
C PRO A 155 9.44 6.79 6.88
N SER A 156 10.53 6.03 6.80
CA SER A 156 10.56 4.65 6.26
C SER A 156 9.67 3.64 7.00
N LYS A 157 9.22 3.98 8.21
CA LYS A 157 8.31 3.18 9.04
C LYS A 157 6.85 3.35 8.69
N ALA A 158 6.49 4.42 7.98
CA ALA A 158 5.13 4.64 7.50
C ALA A 158 4.94 3.96 6.15
N LYS A 159 3.77 3.35 5.94
CA LYS A 159 3.34 2.89 4.61
C LYS A 159 2.80 4.06 3.79
N ALA A 160 3.71 4.94 3.40
CA ALA A 160 3.41 6.24 2.80
C ALA A 160 3.52 6.22 1.28
N THR A 161 2.60 6.90 0.61
CA THR A 161 2.54 7.04 -0.86
C THR A 161 3.86 7.55 -1.46
N GLY A 162 4.49 8.56 -0.84
CA GLY A 162 5.75 9.15 -1.31
C GLY A 162 6.94 8.19 -1.33
N LEU A 163 6.89 7.08 -0.59
CA LEU A 163 8.00 6.11 -0.53
C LEU A 163 7.98 5.08 -1.67
N TYR A 164 6.87 4.99 -2.42
CA TYR A 164 6.73 3.99 -3.48
C TYR A 164 7.30 4.42 -4.82
N MET A 165 7.65 5.70 -5.01
CA MET A 165 8.27 6.18 -6.26
C MET A 165 9.54 5.38 -6.61
N ILE A 166 10.45 5.20 -5.65
CA ILE A 166 11.70 4.46 -5.86
C ILE A 166 11.46 2.97 -6.13
N CYS A 167 10.41 2.40 -5.53
CA CYS A 167 9.98 1.02 -5.73
C CYS A 167 9.44 0.83 -7.15
N THR A 168 8.54 1.70 -7.60
CA THR A 168 7.97 1.70 -8.95
C THR A 168 9.06 1.79 -10.01
N LEU A 169 9.98 2.75 -9.87
CA LEU A 169 11.08 2.92 -10.84
C LEU A 169 12.01 1.70 -10.87
N SER A 170 12.33 1.13 -9.71
CA SER A 170 13.18 -0.06 -9.62
C SER A 170 12.49 -1.30 -10.21
N LYS A 171 11.19 -1.45 -9.98
CA LYS A 171 10.40 -2.54 -10.56
C LYS A 171 10.32 -2.45 -12.08
N HIS A 172 10.01 -1.27 -12.63
CA HIS A 172 9.98 -1.07 -14.08
C HIS A 172 11.34 -1.39 -14.72
N ALA A 173 12.45 -0.99 -14.09
CA ALA A 173 13.79 -1.27 -14.61
C ALA A 173 14.11 -2.79 -14.62
N ALA A 174 13.64 -3.53 -13.62
CA ALA A 174 13.79 -4.99 -13.56
C ALA A 174 12.90 -5.69 -14.61
N GLU A 175 11.64 -5.28 -14.74
CA GLU A 175 10.69 -5.79 -15.74
C GLU A 175 11.20 -5.57 -17.17
N ALA A 176 11.78 -4.40 -17.46
CA ALA A 176 12.39 -4.08 -18.76
C ALA A 176 13.56 -5.00 -19.13
N LYS A 177 14.19 -5.66 -18.15
CA LYS A 177 15.26 -6.66 -18.33
C LYS A 177 14.75 -8.11 -18.26
N GLY A 178 13.44 -8.31 -18.12
CA GLY A 178 12.82 -9.64 -18.03
C GLY A 178 12.85 -10.28 -16.63
N TYR A 179 13.06 -9.50 -15.57
CA TYR A 179 12.95 -9.96 -14.18
C TYR A 179 11.56 -9.65 -13.62
N ALA A 180 11.14 -10.39 -12.59
CA ALA A 180 9.79 -10.26 -12.03
C ALA A 180 9.67 -9.12 -11.00
N ASP A 181 10.76 -8.82 -10.29
CA ASP A 181 10.85 -7.76 -9.30
C ASP A 181 12.35 -7.41 -9.06
N ALA A 182 12.63 -6.45 -8.17
CA ALA A 182 13.97 -6.02 -7.82
C ALA A 182 14.26 -6.18 -6.32
N LEU A 183 15.46 -6.66 -5.99
CA LEU A 183 16.00 -6.67 -4.63
C LEU A 183 16.62 -5.31 -4.29
N MET A 184 16.16 -4.69 -3.21
CA MET A 184 16.63 -3.38 -2.76
C MET A 184 17.64 -3.51 -1.63
N LEU A 185 18.71 -2.71 -1.71
CA LEU A 185 19.62 -2.49 -0.60
C LEU A 185 19.14 -1.31 0.25
N ASP A 186 19.53 -1.26 1.52
CA ASP A 186 19.38 -0.07 2.37
C ASP A 186 20.45 0.99 2.09
N TYR A 187 20.29 2.16 2.71
CA TYR A 187 21.24 3.28 2.62
C TYR A 187 22.68 2.91 3.03
N ARG A 188 22.85 1.85 3.82
CA ARG A 188 24.15 1.31 4.27
C ARG A 188 24.73 0.27 3.30
N GLY A 189 24.01 -0.10 2.25
CA GLY A 189 24.41 -1.10 1.26
C GLY A 189 24.14 -2.55 1.66
N ARG A 190 23.28 -2.78 2.66
CA ARG A 190 22.86 -4.12 3.12
C ARG A 190 21.55 -4.52 2.47
N VAL A 191 21.23 -5.81 2.37
CA VAL A 191 19.92 -6.24 1.86
C VAL A 191 18.81 -5.70 2.76
N ALA A 192 17.78 -5.10 2.17
CA ALA A 192 16.62 -4.58 2.88
C ALA A 192 15.36 -5.40 2.57
N GLU A 193 14.81 -5.24 1.37
CA GLU A 193 13.58 -5.89 0.94
C GLU A 193 13.45 -5.89 -0.60
N ALA A 194 12.39 -6.45 -1.16
CA ALA A 194 12.02 -6.26 -2.56
C ALA A 194 11.25 -4.94 -2.75
N THR A 195 10.76 -4.65 -3.96
CA THR A 195 10.04 -3.38 -4.20
C THR A 195 8.71 -3.30 -3.46
N GLY A 196 8.09 -4.44 -3.12
CA GLY A 196 6.82 -4.49 -2.39
C GLY A 196 6.64 -5.67 -1.42
N ALA A 197 7.73 -6.33 -1.01
CA ALA A 197 7.70 -7.45 -0.08
C ALA A 197 9.00 -7.54 0.72
N ASN A 198 8.94 -7.91 2.00
CA ASN A 198 10.15 -8.29 2.74
C ASN A 198 10.77 -9.58 2.18
N VAL A 199 12.04 -9.82 2.49
CA VAL A 199 12.78 -10.98 1.97
C VAL A 199 13.25 -11.88 3.10
N PHE A 200 13.21 -13.19 2.85
CA PHE A 200 13.70 -14.19 3.78
C PHE A 200 14.69 -15.10 3.04
N PHE A 201 15.74 -15.52 3.73
CA PHE A 201 16.76 -16.44 3.24
C PHE A 201 16.77 -17.69 4.11
N VAL A 202 17.08 -18.82 3.51
CA VAL A 202 17.33 -20.07 4.25
C VAL A 202 18.78 -20.46 4.04
N ARG A 203 19.52 -20.63 5.14
CA ARG A 203 20.90 -21.08 5.13
C ARG A 203 21.12 -22.03 6.30
N ASP A 204 21.74 -23.18 6.03
CA ASP A 204 22.08 -24.17 7.06
C ASP A 204 20.87 -24.62 7.92
N GLY A 205 19.67 -24.61 7.35
CA GLY A 205 18.42 -24.96 8.03
C GLY A 205 17.78 -23.82 8.84
N GLU A 206 18.41 -22.66 8.89
CA GLU A 206 17.92 -21.47 9.62
C GLU A 206 17.31 -20.44 8.68
N ILE A 207 16.30 -19.71 9.19
CA ILE A 207 15.65 -18.60 8.48
C ILE A 207 16.32 -17.30 8.91
N HIS A 208 16.79 -16.53 7.92
CA HIS A 208 17.36 -15.21 8.11
C HIS A 208 16.54 -14.16 7.38
N THR A 209 16.31 -13.03 8.01
CA THR A 209 15.65 -11.88 7.41
C THR A 209 16.33 -10.58 7.86
N PRO A 210 16.42 -9.55 7.00
CA PRO A 210 16.90 -8.26 7.44
C PRO A 210 16.04 -7.68 8.57
N VAL A 211 16.67 -7.04 9.54
CA VAL A 211 15.95 -6.32 10.60
C VAL A 211 15.22 -5.12 9.96
N PRO A 212 13.89 -4.97 10.12
CA PRO A 212 13.16 -3.84 9.57
C PRO A 212 13.46 -2.59 10.38
N ASP A 213 14.64 -1.99 10.20
CA ASP A 213 15.06 -0.77 10.91
C ASP A 213 14.93 0.50 10.05
N CYS A 214 14.97 0.34 8.72
CA CYS A 214 14.95 1.43 7.73
C CYS A 214 14.01 1.16 6.54
N PHE A 215 13.09 0.22 6.73
CA PHE A 215 12.06 -0.14 5.76
C PHE A 215 10.80 -0.61 6.51
N LEU A 216 9.78 -0.99 5.74
CA LEU A 216 8.46 -1.29 6.29
C LEU A 216 8.50 -2.53 7.20
N ASP A 217 7.84 -2.42 8.36
CA ASP A 217 7.59 -3.53 9.27
C ASP A 217 6.34 -4.29 8.78
N GLY A 218 6.59 -5.29 7.94
CA GLY A 218 5.61 -5.89 7.03
C GLY A 218 4.71 -6.94 7.64
#